data_AF-A0A932LU33-F1
#
_entry.id   AF-A0A932LU33-F1
#
_cell.length_a   1.000
_cell.length_b   1.000
_cell.length_c   1.000
_cell.angle_alpha   90.00
_cell.angle_beta   90.00
_cell.angle_gamma   90.00
#
_symmetry.space_group_name_H-M   'P 1'
#
loop_
_entity.id
_entity.type
_entity.pdbx_description
1 polymer ?
#
loop_
_entity_poly.entity_id
_entity_poly.type
_entity_poly.pdbx_seq_one_letter_code
_entity_poly.pdbx_strand_id
1 'polypeptide(L)'
;MKQAVKGIGGVFLYAEDPKALAEWYARNLGLAFTEWEAGACFGLEFPCTDPDGTKASTVFSLMKAKGPLGQGRPECVVNWRVADLQAFCAGLEANGVAIEKREDSEYGSFAWIRDPEGRKVELYQPAVEP
;
A
#
# COMPACT_ATOMS: atom_id res chain seq x y z
N MET A 1 -5.96 24.26 -23.43
CA MET A 1 -6.44 23.18 -22.55
C MET A 1 -5.69 23.28 -21.23
N LYS A 2 -6.37 23.23 -20.09
CA LYS A 2 -5.72 23.37 -18.78
C LYS A 2 -4.93 22.08 -18.52
N GLN A 3 -3.59 22.16 -18.57
CA GLN A 3 -2.72 21.04 -18.19
C GLN A 3 -2.90 20.83 -16.68
N ALA A 4 -3.59 19.76 -16.29
CA ALA A 4 -3.96 19.46 -14.91
C ALA A 4 -3.68 17.99 -14.58
N VAL A 5 -3.52 17.70 -13.28
CA VAL A 5 -3.35 16.34 -12.77
C VAL A 5 -4.62 15.51 -13.06
N LYS A 6 -4.44 14.33 -13.65
CA LYS A 6 -5.56 13.43 -14.01
C LYS A 6 -5.82 12.32 -12.98
N GLY A 7 -4.79 11.95 -12.21
CA GLY A 7 -4.85 10.86 -11.23
C GLY A 7 -3.48 10.60 -10.61
N ILE A 8 -3.36 9.50 -9.86
CA ILE A 8 -2.10 9.07 -9.25
C ILE A 8 -1.34 8.23 -10.27
N GLY A 9 -0.19 8.73 -10.73
CA GLY A 9 0.70 7.97 -11.64
C GLY A 9 1.45 6.85 -10.91
N GLY A 10 1.90 7.10 -9.68
CA GLY A 10 2.47 6.04 -8.86
C GLY A 10 2.85 6.48 -7.45
N VAL A 11 3.08 5.48 -6.62
CA VAL A 11 3.54 5.60 -5.24
C VAL A 11 4.81 4.77 -5.09
N PHE A 12 5.89 5.41 -4.63
CA PHE A 12 7.23 4.84 -4.57
C PHE A 12 7.72 4.88 -3.13
N LEU A 13 7.87 3.71 -2.51
CA LEU A 13 8.41 3.61 -1.16
C LEU A 13 9.87 3.17 -1.21
N TYR A 14 10.76 3.98 -0.64
CA TYR A 14 12.16 3.61 -0.50
C TYR A 14 12.36 2.72 0.72
N ALA A 15 12.96 1.55 0.54
CA ALA A 15 13.15 0.49 1.51
C ALA A 15 14.64 0.19 1.76
N GLU A 16 14.96 -0.26 2.97
CA GLU A 16 16.29 -0.78 3.29
C GLU A 16 16.45 -2.18 2.68
N ASP A 17 15.40 -3.02 2.74
CA ASP A 17 15.36 -4.31 2.05
C ASP A 17 14.06 -4.42 1.21
N PRO A 18 14.08 -3.95 -0.04
CA PRO A 18 12.88 -3.95 -0.88
C PRO A 18 12.39 -5.37 -1.21
N LYS A 19 13.29 -6.38 -1.19
CA LYS A 19 12.91 -7.77 -1.45
C LYS A 19 12.15 -8.35 -0.25
N ALA A 20 12.72 -8.25 0.95
CA ALA A 20 12.06 -8.73 2.16
C ALA A 20 10.71 -8.00 2.38
N LEU A 21 10.66 -6.71 2.06
CA LEU A 21 9.44 -5.92 2.12
C LEU A 21 8.41 -6.41 1.08
N ALA A 22 8.80 -6.64 -0.17
CA ALA A 22 7.90 -7.18 -1.20
C ALA A 22 7.33 -8.55 -0.81
N GLU A 23 8.16 -9.46 -0.26
CA GLU A 23 7.73 -10.76 0.24
C GLU A 23 6.74 -10.63 1.40
N TRP A 24 6.96 -9.69 2.32
CA TRP A 24 6.04 -9.42 3.41
C TRP A 24 4.69 -8.89 2.92
N TYR A 25 4.69 -7.93 1.98
CA TYR A 25 3.46 -7.40 1.39
C TYR A 25 2.71 -8.46 0.57
N ALA A 26 3.42 -9.33 -0.14
CA ALA A 26 2.82 -10.45 -0.86
C ALA A 26 2.14 -11.44 0.11
N ARG A 27 2.83 -11.82 1.18
CA ARG A 27 2.31 -12.78 2.17
C ARG A 27 1.14 -12.23 2.97
N ASN A 28 1.20 -10.97 3.40
CA ASN A 28 0.24 -10.41 4.36
C ASN A 28 -0.88 -9.62 3.69
N LEU A 29 -0.62 -8.96 2.55
CA LEU A 29 -1.61 -8.16 1.84
C LEU A 29 -2.01 -8.73 0.47
N GLY A 30 -1.42 -9.85 0.04
CA GLY A 30 -1.72 -10.46 -1.26
C GLY A 30 -1.19 -9.69 -2.47
N LEU A 31 -0.27 -8.74 -2.27
CA LEU A 31 0.29 -7.93 -3.34
C LEU A 31 1.42 -8.67 -4.08
N ALA A 32 1.15 -9.14 -5.30
CA ALA A 32 2.11 -9.85 -6.12
C ALA A 32 3.03 -8.88 -6.88
N PHE A 33 4.23 -8.64 -6.34
CA PHE A 33 5.24 -7.80 -6.99
C PHE A 33 5.99 -8.55 -8.10
N THR A 34 6.36 -7.81 -9.13
CA THR A 34 7.36 -8.22 -10.13
C THR A 34 8.69 -7.55 -9.81
N GLU A 35 9.79 -8.28 -9.90
CA GLU A 35 11.13 -7.71 -9.83
C GLU A 35 11.44 -6.99 -11.15
N TRP A 36 11.53 -5.66 -11.10
CA TRP A 36 11.83 -4.82 -12.26
C TRP A 36 13.32 -4.50 -12.36
N GLU A 37 14.02 -4.43 -11.23
CA GLU A 37 15.47 -4.31 -11.14
C GLU A 37 15.97 -5.26 -10.05
N ALA A 38 16.94 -6.12 -10.40
CA ALA A 38 17.42 -7.20 -9.55
C ALA A 38 17.83 -6.71 -8.16
N GLY A 39 17.10 -7.15 -7.13
CA GLY A 39 17.28 -6.80 -5.73
C GLY A 39 17.04 -5.33 -5.36
N ALA A 40 16.64 -4.48 -6.32
CA ALA A 40 16.61 -3.04 -6.16
C ALA A 40 15.22 -2.42 -6.39
N CYS A 41 14.38 -3.02 -7.23
CA CYS A 41 13.06 -2.47 -7.52
C CYS A 41 12.03 -3.59 -7.73
N PHE A 42 10.96 -3.54 -6.93
CA PHE A 42 9.83 -4.45 -7.00
C PHE A 42 8.57 -3.62 -7.24
N GLY A 43 7.85 -3.90 -8.32
CA GLY A 43 6.71 -3.10 -8.75
C GLY A 43 5.48 -3.93 -9.12
N LEU A 44 4.32 -3.29 -9.02
CA LEU A 44 3.05 -3.80 -9.53
C LEU A 44 2.18 -2.65 -10.03
N GLU A 45 1.22 -2.98 -10.88
CA GLU A 45 0.33 -2.02 -11.53
C GLU A 45 -1.12 -2.25 -11.13
N PHE A 46 -1.82 -1.16 -10.84
CA PHE A 46 -3.26 -1.12 -10.68
C PHE A 46 -3.89 -0.44 -11.89
N PRO A 47 -4.52 -1.21 -12.81
CA PRO A 47 -5.27 -0.62 -13.91
C PRO A 47 -6.36 0.31 -13.37
N CYS A 48 -6.48 1.49 -13.96
CA CYS A 48 -7.46 2.48 -13.61
C CYS A 48 -8.02 3.17 -14.87
N THR A 49 -9.02 4.02 -14.68
CA THR A 49 -9.60 4.83 -15.75
C THR A 49 -9.70 6.25 -15.25
N ASP A 50 -9.07 7.17 -15.98
CA ASP A 50 -9.12 8.60 -15.69
C ASP A 50 -10.57 9.12 -15.82
N PRO A 51 -10.89 10.29 -15.23
CA PRO A 51 -12.23 10.88 -15.34
C PRO A 51 -12.74 11.11 -16.77
N ASP A 52 -11.84 11.25 -17.75
CA ASP A 52 -12.19 11.41 -19.18
C ASP A 52 -12.34 10.08 -19.94
N GLY A 53 -12.28 8.95 -19.24
CA GLY A 53 -12.41 7.60 -19.82
C GLY A 53 -11.10 7.03 -20.37
N THR A 54 -9.99 7.74 -20.25
CA THR A 54 -8.69 7.21 -20.68
C THR A 54 -8.25 6.06 -19.78
N LYS A 55 -7.88 4.91 -20.37
CA LYS A 55 -7.26 3.80 -19.63
C LYS A 55 -5.86 4.21 -19.16
N ALA A 56 -5.57 3.97 -17.90
CA ALA A 56 -4.29 4.26 -17.26
C ALA A 56 -3.93 3.15 -16.25
N SER A 57 -2.77 3.27 -15.62
CA SER A 57 -2.34 2.44 -14.50
C SER A 57 -1.73 3.32 -13.42
N THR A 58 -1.97 2.98 -12.16
CA THR A 58 -1.22 3.49 -11.02
C THR A 58 -0.14 2.47 -10.64
N VAL A 59 1.11 2.89 -10.59
CA VAL A 59 2.23 2.04 -10.14
C VAL A 59 2.35 2.08 -8.62
N PHE A 60 2.56 0.94 -8.00
CA PHE A 60 3.10 0.86 -6.63
C PHE A 60 4.43 0.13 -6.66
N SER A 61 5.49 0.75 -6.13
CA SER A 61 6.82 0.12 -6.12
C SER A 61 7.59 0.32 -4.84
N LEU A 62 8.38 -0.69 -4.50
CA LEU A 62 9.35 -0.71 -3.42
C LEU A 62 10.74 -0.60 -4.03
N MET A 63 11.48 0.45 -3.67
CA MET A 63 12.78 0.77 -4.27
C MET A 63 13.88 0.77 -3.22
N LYS A 64 15.07 0.29 -3.56
CA LYS A 64 16.24 0.37 -2.66
C LYS A 64 16.55 1.84 -2.36
N ALA A 65 16.67 2.16 -1.08
CA ALA A 65 17.10 3.48 -0.65
C ALA A 65 18.56 3.74 -1.02
N LYS A 66 18.87 4.99 -1.39
CA LYS A 66 20.24 5.44 -1.73
C LYS A 66 21.12 5.67 -0.49
N GLY A 67 20.54 5.61 0.71
CA GLY A 67 21.22 5.79 1.98
C GLY A 67 20.34 5.33 3.15
N PRO A 68 20.85 5.38 4.39
CA PRO A 68 20.11 4.93 5.57
C PRO A 68 18.79 5.67 5.72
N LEU A 69 17.74 4.93 6.07
CA LEU A 69 16.42 5.51 6.25
C LEU A 69 16.26 5.77 7.75
N GLY A 70 16.52 7.02 8.16
CA GLY A 70 16.51 7.39 9.57
C GLY A 70 15.21 7.07 10.31
N GLN A 71 15.28 7.01 11.65
CA GLN A 71 14.15 6.61 12.52
C GLN A 71 12.91 7.54 12.43
N GLY A 72 13.04 8.73 11.85
CA GLY A 72 11.96 9.71 11.63
C GLY A 72 11.61 9.86 10.15
N ARG A 73 11.22 8.76 9.49
CA ARG A 73 10.74 8.84 8.10
C ARG A 73 9.52 9.77 8.04
N PRO A 74 9.39 10.61 6.99
CA PRO A 74 8.15 11.36 6.77
C PRO A 74 6.97 10.41 6.76
N GLU A 75 5.89 10.76 7.46
CA GLU A 75 4.68 9.95 7.46
C GLU A 75 4.08 9.94 6.05
N CYS A 76 4.29 8.84 5.34
CA CYS A 76 3.56 8.50 4.13
C CYS A 76 2.72 7.28 4.46
N VAL A 77 1.41 7.44 4.35
CA VAL A 77 0.44 6.37 4.58
C VAL A 77 -0.20 6.03 3.24
N VAL A 78 -0.13 4.76 2.87
CA VAL A 78 -0.89 4.21 1.74
C VAL A 78 -2.12 3.53 2.31
N ASN A 79 -3.30 3.98 1.87
CA ASN A 79 -4.59 3.45 2.25
C ASN A 79 -4.98 2.32 1.29
N TRP A 80 -5.00 1.09 1.78
CA TRP A 80 -5.32 -0.10 1.02
C TRP A 80 -6.78 -0.49 1.19
N ARG A 81 -7.50 -0.55 0.07
CA ARG A 81 -8.87 -1.02 0.09
C ARG A 81 -8.92 -2.54 0.24
N VAL A 82 -9.75 -3.01 1.15
CA VAL A 82 -10.02 -4.44 1.38
C VAL A 82 -11.52 -4.72 1.26
N ALA A 83 -11.86 -5.94 0.85
CA ALA A 83 -13.26 -6.34 0.67
C ALA A 83 -13.97 -6.62 2.01
N ASP A 84 -13.26 -7.21 2.97
CA ASP A 84 -13.74 -7.53 4.31
C ASP A 84 -12.60 -7.27 5.31
N LEU A 85 -12.70 -6.15 6.03
CA LEU A 85 -11.68 -5.70 6.97
C LEU A 85 -11.58 -6.63 8.19
N GLN A 86 -12.70 -7.20 8.65
CA GLN A 86 -12.69 -8.08 9.82
C GLN A 86 -11.94 -9.38 9.49
N ALA A 87 -12.30 -10.02 8.39
CA ALA A 87 -11.62 -11.24 7.93
C ALA A 87 -10.15 -10.96 7.60
N PHE A 88 -9.85 -9.83 6.97
CA PHE A 88 -8.48 -9.45 6.62
C PHE A 88 -7.63 -9.21 7.87
N CYS A 89 -8.14 -8.50 8.88
CA CYS A 89 -7.44 -8.31 10.16
C CYS A 89 -7.20 -9.64 10.88
N ALA A 90 -8.17 -10.57 10.89
CA ALA A 90 -7.99 -11.89 11.48
C ALA A 90 -6.86 -12.69 10.80
N GLY A 91 -6.76 -12.59 9.46
CA GLY A 91 -5.65 -13.19 8.70
C GLY A 91 -4.28 -12.59 9.03
N LEU A 92 -4.23 -11.27 9.21
CA LEU A 92 -3.00 -10.56 9.65
C LEU A 92 -2.56 -11.00 11.04
N GLU A 93 -3.49 -11.05 12.00
CA GLU A 93 -3.22 -11.49 13.37
C GLU A 93 -2.73 -12.94 13.41
N ALA A 94 -3.33 -13.83 12.59
CA ALA A 94 -2.89 -15.21 12.45
C ALA A 94 -1.47 -15.35 11.86
N ASN A 95 -1.04 -14.38 11.04
CA ASN A 95 0.33 -14.28 10.52
C ASN A 95 1.31 -13.56 11.46
N GLY A 96 0.86 -13.15 12.66
CA GLY A 96 1.67 -12.46 13.66
C GLY A 96 1.83 -10.96 13.42
N VAL A 97 1.00 -10.36 12.56
CA VAL A 97 0.99 -8.91 12.33
C VAL A 97 0.04 -8.26 13.35
N ALA A 98 0.56 -7.32 14.14
CA ALA A 98 -0.23 -6.62 15.14
C ALA A 98 -1.12 -5.54 14.51
N ILE A 99 -2.39 -5.48 14.94
CA ILE A 99 -3.29 -4.37 14.63
C ILE A 99 -3.10 -3.27 15.67
N GLU A 100 -2.63 -2.09 15.24
CA GLU A 100 -2.39 -0.96 16.14
C GLU A 100 -3.69 -0.28 16.58
N LYS A 101 -4.64 -0.15 15.64
CA LYS A 101 -5.92 0.53 15.86
C LYS A 101 -6.95 0.02 14.86
N ARG A 102 -8.22 0.06 15.26
CA ARG A 102 -9.40 -0.08 14.39
C ARG A 102 -10.33 1.11 14.64
N GLU A 103 -11.02 1.58 13.61
CA GLU A 103 -11.96 2.69 13.69
C GLU A 103 -13.08 2.55 12.67
N ASP A 104 -14.30 2.85 13.08
CA ASP A 104 -15.46 2.94 12.18
C ASP A 104 -15.88 4.40 12.05
N SER A 105 -16.26 4.81 10.83
CA SER A 105 -16.76 6.14 10.50
C SER A 105 -17.88 6.08 9.47
N GLU A 106 -18.49 7.22 9.16
CA GLU A 106 -19.47 7.33 8.07
C GLU A 106 -18.90 6.98 6.69
N TYR A 107 -17.57 7.09 6.51
CA TYR A 107 -16.90 6.77 5.25
C TYR A 107 -16.55 5.29 5.13
N GLY A 108 -16.60 4.52 6.23
CA GLY A 108 -16.25 3.12 6.28
C GLY A 108 -15.43 2.73 7.50
N SER A 109 -14.89 1.53 7.45
CA SER A 109 -14.10 0.93 8.52
C SER A 109 -12.62 0.97 8.18
N PHE A 110 -11.79 1.21 9.19
CA PHE A 110 -10.36 1.42 9.06
C PHE A 110 -9.59 0.56 10.07
N ALA A 111 -8.40 0.12 9.68
CA ALA A 111 -7.43 -0.47 10.59
C ALA A 111 -6.01 -0.03 10.24
N TRP A 112 -5.13 -0.01 11.23
CA TRP A 112 -3.72 0.37 11.04
C TRP A 112 -2.80 -0.71 11.53
N ILE A 113 -1.75 -0.96 10.76
CA ILE A 113 -0.65 -1.89 11.07
C ILE A 113 0.68 -1.23 10.75
N ARG A 114 1.79 -1.91 11.06
CA ARG A 114 3.13 -1.54 10.57
C ARG A 114 3.74 -2.62 9.70
N ASP A 115 4.45 -2.16 8.66
CA ASP A 115 5.34 -3.01 7.88
C ASP A 115 6.63 -3.35 8.68
N PRO A 116 7.46 -4.29 8.21
CA PRO A 116 8.71 -4.67 8.88
C PRO A 116 9.74 -3.55 9.04
N GLU A 117 9.62 -2.47 8.28
CA GLU A 117 10.49 -1.29 8.38
C GLU A 117 9.84 -0.14 9.19
N GLY A 118 8.71 -0.43 9.85
CA GLY A 118 8.02 0.47 10.76
C GLY A 118 7.09 1.49 10.09
N ARG A 119 6.85 1.44 8.77
CA ARG A 119 5.89 2.34 8.12
C ARG A 119 4.48 1.97 8.50
N LYS A 120 3.66 3.00 8.72
CA LYS A 120 2.23 2.86 8.97
C LYS A 120 1.53 2.46 7.67
N VAL A 121 0.73 1.41 7.74
CA VAL A 121 -0.13 0.92 6.65
C VAL A 121 -1.57 1.07 7.12
N GLU A 122 -2.40 1.71 6.30
CA GLU A 122 -3.82 1.89 6.58
C GLU A 122 -4.62 0.95 5.69
N LEU A 123 -5.58 0.26 6.30
CA LEU A 123 -6.51 -0.66 5.66
C LEU A 123 -7.89 -0.04 5.74
N TYR A 124 -8.64 -0.12 4.66
CA TYR A 124 -9.93 0.53 4.53
C TYR A 124 -10.93 -0.37 3.84
N GLN A 125 -12.07 -0.57 4.49
CA GLN A 125 -13.25 -1.10 3.84
C GLN A 125 -14.24 0.06 3.71
N PRO A 126 -14.64 0.42 2.48
CA PRO A 126 -15.64 1.47 2.29
C PRO A 126 -16.92 1.10 3.02
N ALA A 127 -17.59 2.11 3.56
CA ALA A 127 -19.00 1.95 3.89
C ALA A 127 -19.68 1.41 2.63
N VAL A 128 -20.52 0.39 2.78
CA VAL A 128 -21.33 -0.08 1.65
C VAL A 128 -22.14 1.13 1.19
N GLU A 129 -21.71 1.77 0.11
CA GLU A 129 -22.50 2.85 -0.48
C GLU A 129 -23.77 2.18 -1.05
N PRO A 130 -24.96 2.75 -0.77
CA PRO A 130 -26.25 2.23 -1.21
C PRO A 130 -26.40 2.14 -2.74
#